data_AF-A0A0P9LKA6-F1
#
_entry.id   AF-A0A0P9LKA6-F1
#
_cell.length_a   1.000
_cell.length_b   1.000
_cell.length_c   1.000
_cell.angle_alpha   90.00
_cell.angle_beta   90.00
_cell.angle_gamma   90.00
#
_symmetry.space_group_name_H-M   'P 1'
#
loop_
_entity.id
_entity.type
_entity.pdbx_description
1 polymer ?
#
loop_
_entity_poly.entity_id
_entity_poly.type
_entity_poly.pdbx_seq_one_letter_code
_entity_poly.pdbx_strand_id
1 'polypeptide(L)'
;METGLHYNTFRYYDPEIGRFTTQDPIGLLGGENLYQYAPSPIGWIDPWGLCPDNVKWGNYLRKIGGGVAPAGMRNPHAHHIVFKEGNGKLMKAYISKSKTILEKHDIDWYKGKENLIWAPNKGHTKPNARKVYEALERADAGGLGTRSEVVSALRKMGQHFADETIDLLP
;
A
#
# COMPACT_ATOMS: atom_id res chain seq x y z
N MET A 1 -32.41 11.67 26.51
CA MET A 1 -30.99 11.95 26.78
C MET A 1 -30.25 11.62 25.49
N GLU A 2 -30.03 12.60 24.62
CA GLU A 2 -29.14 12.44 23.45
C GLU A 2 -27.71 12.49 23.98
N THR A 3 -26.91 11.47 23.71
CA THR A 3 -25.63 11.23 24.41
C THR A 3 -24.48 12.13 23.97
N GLY A 4 -24.70 13.14 23.11
CA GLY A 4 -23.64 14.04 22.63
C GLY A 4 -22.52 13.36 21.79
N LEU A 5 -22.63 12.06 21.54
CA LEU A 5 -21.65 11.27 20.80
C LEU A 5 -21.93 11.32 19.30
N HIS A 6 -20.88 11.43 18.50
CA HIS A 6 -20.96 11.41 17.04
C HIS A 6 -20.82 9.97 16.53
N TYR A 7 -21.76 9.51 15.71
CA TYR A 7 -21.69 8.17 15.14
C TYR A 7 -20.84 8.18 13.86
N ASN A 8 -19.69 7.50 13.90
CA ASN A 8 -18.85 7.26 12.73
C ASN A 8 -18.89 5.77 12.38
N THR A 9 -19.94 5.37 11.65
CA THR A 9 -20.23 4.06 11.02
C THR A 9 -20.01 2.80 11.88
N PHE A 10 -18.79 2.56 12.37
CA PHE A 10 -18.43 1.43 13.21
C PHE A 10 -18.17 1.82 14.68
N ARG A 11 -18.02 3.12 15.00
CA ARG A 11 -17.65 3.59 16.34
C ARG A 11 -18.37 4.87 16.73
N TYR A 12 -18.57 5.04 18.04
CA TYR A 12 -19.04 6.29 18.62
C TYR A 12 -17.83 7.15 19.01
N TYR A 13 -17.80 8.38 18.52
CA TYR A 13 -16.80 9.39 18.83
C TYR A 13 -17.32 10.33 19.90
N ASP A 14 -16.51 10.55 20.93
CA ASP A 14 -16.77 11.53 21.98
C ASP A 14 -16.00 12.83 21.66
N PRO A 15 -16.71 13.92 21.28
CA PRO A 15 -16.09 15.18 20.94
C PRO A 15 -15.51 15.93 22.15
N GLU A 16 -15.96 15.65 23.39
CA GLU A 16 -15.45 16.33 24.58
C GLU A 16 -14.03 15.88 24.91
N ILE A 17 -13.71 14.62 24.64
CA ILE A 17 -12.39 14.02 24.91
C ILE A 17 -11.56 13.76 23.64
N GLY A 18 -12.15 13.91 22.45
CA GLY A 18 -11.48 13.79 21.16
C GLY A 18 -11.09 12.36 20.75
N ARG A 19 -11.85 11.34 21.18
CA ARG A 19 -11.51 9.92 21.00
C ARG A 19 -12.74 9.05 20.73
N PHE A 20 -12.53 7.85 20.20
CA PHE A 20 -13.59 6.83 20.11
C PHE A 20 -13.87 6.24 21.49
N THR A 21 -15.13 5.91 21.78
CA THR A 21 -15.54 5.28 23.05
C THR A 21 -15.36 3.76 23.05
N THR A 22 -15.18 3.17 21.86
CA THR A 22 -14.93 1.75 21.66
C THR A 22 -13.57 1.51 20.99
N GLN A 23 -12.95 0.36 21.29
CA GLN A 23 -11.69 -0.05 20.64
C GLN A 23 -11.90 -0.26 19.14
N ASP A 24 -10.86 0.00 18.37
CA ASP A 24 -10.85 -0.27 16.93
C ASP A 24 -11.15 -1.75 16.64
N PRO A 25 -12.22 -2.09 15.90
CA PRO A 25 -12.58 -3.48 15.62
C PRO A 25 -11.56 -4.20 14.73
N ILE A 26 -10.68 -3.48 14.02
CA ILE A 26 -9.54 -4.10 13.29
C ILE A 26 -8.27 -4.21 14.15
N GLY A 27 -8.36 -3.85 15.43
CA GLY A 27 -7.28 -3.96 16.41
C GLY A 27 -6.08 -3.09 16.04
N LEU A 28 -4.86 -3.58 16.28
CA LEU A 28 -3.61 -2.87 15.98
C LEU A 28 -3.43 -2.53 14.48
N LEU A 29 -4.27 -3.08 13.60
CA LEU A 29 -4.29 -2.69 12.18
C LEU A 29 -4.79 -1.25 11.99
N GLY A 30 -5.61 -0.72 12.91
CA GLY A 30 -6.07 0.68 12.92
C GLY A 30 -5.09 1.65 13.60
N GLY A 31 -3.94 1.16 14.04
CA GLY A 31 -2.91 1.94 14.73
C GLY A 31 -2.63 1.46 16.15
N GLU A 32 -1.55 1.97 16.75
CA GLU A 32 -1.13 1.60 18.11
C GLU A 32 -2.08 2.13 19.19
N ASN A 33 -2.83 3.19 18.90
CA ASN A 33 -3.84 3.76 19.79
C ASN A 33 -5.24 3.37 19.32
N LEU A 34 -5.77 2.30 19.91
CA LEU A 34 -7.07 1.71 19.57
C LEU A 34 -8.29 2.63 19.75
N TYR A 35 -8.12 3.80 20.37
CA TYR A 35 -9.17 4.79 20.61
C TYR A 35 -8.95 6.10 19.84
N GLN A 36 -7.94 6.16 18.96
CA GLN A 36 -7.58 7.38 18.26
C GLN A 36 -8.57 7.71 17.13
N TYR A 37 -9.02 8.97 17.09
CA TYR A 37 -9.88 9.47 16.01
C TYR A 37 -9.09 9.77 14.73
N ALA A 38 -8.04 10.57 14.82
CA ALA A 38 -7.13 10.85 13.71
C ALA A 38 -5.73 11.19 14.25
N PRO A 39 -4.65 11.05 13.46
CA PRO A 39 -3.31 11.52 13.81
C PRO A 39 -3.24 13.03 14.05
N SER A 40 -4.10 13.82 13.41
CA SER A 40 -4.27 15.26 13.66
C SER A 40 -5.68 15.72 13.27
N PRO A 41 -6.52 16.19 14.21
CA PRO A 41 -7.92 16.53 13.94
C PRO A 41 -8.12 17.86 13.17
N ILE A 42 -7.06 18.65 12.97
CA ILE A 42 -7.13 19.97 12.32
C ILE A 42 -7.09 19.86 10.77
N GLY A 43 -6.58 18.76 10.24
CA GLY A 43 -6.43 18.57 8.79
C GLY A 43 -6.86 17.20 8.27
N TRP A 44 -7.36 16.32 9.14
CA TRP A 44 -7.72 14.95 8.80
C TRP A 44 -9.10 14.62 9.35
N ILE A 45 -9.94 14.07 8.49
CA ILE A 45 -11.22 13.45 8.84
C ILE A 45 -10.98 11.94 8.71
N ASP A 46 -11.45 11.14 9.66
CA ASP A 46 -11.53 9.67 9.55
C ASP A 46 -13.00 9.28 9.30
N PRO A 47 -13.47 9.25 8.02
CA PRO A 47 -14.87 9.06 7.69
C PRO A 47 -15.37 7.64 8.01
N TRP A 48 -14.44 6.70 8.20
CA TRP A 48 -14.74 5.28 8.41
C TRP A 48 -14.41 4.80 9.82
N GLY A 49 -13.66 5.57 10.60
CA GLY A 49 -13.17 5.14 11.90
C GLY A 49 -12.16 4.01 11.76
N LEU A 50 -11.21 4.11 10.83
CA LEU A 50 -10.21 3.08 10.54
C LEU A 50 -8.78 3.64 10.39
N CYS A 51 -8.52 4.87 10.83
CA CYS A 51 -7.24 5.60 10.86
C CYS A 51 -6.26 5.35 9.68
N PRO A 52 -5.91 6.36 8.86
CA PRO A 52 -4.98 6.17 7.74
C PRO A 52 -3.62 5.64 8.22
N ASP A 53 -3.21 4.50 7.64
CA ASP A 53 -2.01 3.73 7.99
C ASP A 53 -0.75 4.59 8.16
N ASN A 54 -0.32 4.83 9.41
CA ASN A 54 0.96 5.45 9.78
C ASN A 54 2.16 4.50 9.59
N VAL A 55 2.09 3.55 8.64
CA VAL A 55 3.14 2.55 8.43
C VAL A 55 4.39 3.24 7.89
N LYS A 56 5.46 3.24 8.69
CA LYS A 56 6.82 3.60 8.23
C LYS A 56 7.37 2.46 7.37
N TRP A 57 7.01 2.45 6.09
CA TRP A 57 7.30 1.35 5.15
C TRP A 57 8.78 0.93 5.12
N GLY A 58 9.73 1.87 5.28
CA GLY A 58 11.15 1.52 5.37
C GLY A 58 11.50 0.66 6.59
N ASN A 59 10.89 0.92 7.75
CA ASN A 59 11.05 0.08 8.94
C ASN A 59 10.35 -1.27 8.76
N TYR A 60 9.16 -1.24 8.16
CA TYR A 60 8.40 -2.45 7.88
C TYR A 60 9.17 -3.40 6.96
N LEU A 61 9.72 -2.89 5.85
CA LEU A 61 10.50 -3.68 4.90
C LEU A 61 11.73 -4.33 5.56
N ARG A 62 12.44 -3.59 6.44
CA ARG A 62 13.52 -4.18 7.25
C ARG A 62 13.03 -5.33 8.13
N LYS A 63 11.91 -5.13 8.83
CA LYS A 63 11.34 -6.10 9.77
C LYS A 63 10.93 -7.42 9.10
N ILE A 64 10.43 -7.35 7.86
CA ILE A 64 9.99 -8.53 7.09
C ILE A 64 11.12 -9.19 6.27
N GLY A 65 12.38 -8.77 6.46
CA GLY A 65 13.54 -9.37 5.80
C GLY A 65 13.90 -8.78 4.43
N GLY A 66 13.41 -7.59 4.08
CA GLY A 66 13.77 -6.88 2.84
C GLY A 66 15.15 -6.22 2.86
N GLY A 67 15.97 -6.48 3.88
CA GLY A 67 17.32 -5.93 4.02
C GLY A 67 17.36 -4.42 4.28
N VAL A 68 18.57 -3.89 4.30
CA VAL A 68 18.82 -2.44 4.39
C VAL A 68 18.79 -1.80 3.00
N ALA A 69 18.50 -0.51 2.95
CA ALA A 69 18.60 0.25 1.71
C ALA A 69 20.03 0.19 1.15
N PRO A 70 20.22 0.04 -0.18
CA PRO A 70 21.55 0.06 -0.78
C PRO A 70 22.29 1.37 -0.48
N ALA A 71 23.57 1.29 -0.10
CA ALA A 71 24.35 2.43 0.39
C ALA A 71 24.47 3.60 -0.61
N GLY A 72 24.39 3.33 -1.92
CA GLY A 72 24.43 4.33 -2.99
C GLY A 72 23.07 4.82 -3.49
N MET A 73 21.96 4.31 -2.96
CA MET A 73 20.62 4.66 -3.46
C MET A 73 20.21 6.06 -3.02
N ARG A 74 19.88 6.92 -3.98
CA ARG A 74 19.39 8.28 -3.69
C ARG A 74 17.95 8.23 -3.16
N ASN A 75 17.70 8.87 -2.03
CA ASN A 75 16.37 8.98 -1.41
C ASN A 75 15.64 7.62 -1.27
N PRO A 76 16.25 6.64 -0.57
CA PRO A 76 15.74 5.28 -0.51
C PRO A 76 14.41 5.24 0.24
N HIS A 77 13.43 4.59 -0.36
CA HIS A 77 12.11 4.40 0.20
C HIS A 77 11.64 2.95 -0.04
N ALA A 78 10.84 2.41 0.88
CA ALA A 78 10.18 1.13 0.66
C ALA A 78 9.01 1.34 -0.28
N HIS A 79 9.19 0.92 -1.52
CA HIS A 79 8.33 1.21 -2.63
C HIS A 79 7.43 0.01 -2.93
N HIS A 80 6.12 0.27 -3.06
CA HIS A 80 5.18 -0.72 -3.58
C HIS A 80 5.32 -0.81 -5.11
N ILE A 81 5.64 -2.00 -5.62
CA ILE A 81 5.83 -2.21 -7.07
C ILE A 81 4.49 -2.03 -7.80
N VAL A 82 3.44 -2.67 -7.29
CA VAL A 82 2.04 -2.34 -7.58
C VAL A 82 1.60 -1.26 -6.61
N PHE A 83 1.35 -0.05 -7.11
CA PHE A 83 1.05 1.12 -6.28
C PHE A 83 -0.21 0.94 -5.41
N LYS A 84 -0.19 1.51 -4.21
CA LYS A 84 -1.36 1.54 -3.30
C LYS A 84 -2.52 2.30 -3.93
N GLU A 85 -2.21 3.47 -4.48
CA GLU A 85 -3.16 4.41 -5.06
C GLU A 85 -2.57 5.05 -6.33
N GLY A 86 -3.43 5.65 -7.13
CA GLY A 86 -3.03 6.34 -8.35
C GLY A 86 -4.05 7.37 -8.80
N ASN A 87 -3.60 8.30 -9.65
CA ASN A 87 -4.39 9.43 -10.11
C ASN A 87 -5.04 9.17 -11.48
N GLY A 88 -6.31 9.52 -11.60
CA GLY A 88 -7.09 9.36 -12.83
C GLY A 88 -7.58 7.93 -13.11
N LYS A 89 -8.62 7.83 -13.93
CA LYS A 89 -9.37 6.59 -14.19
C LYS A 89 -8.49 5.44 -14.71
N LEU A 90 -7.59 5.73 -15.66
CA LEU A 90 -6.75 4.71 -16.28
C LEU A 90 -5.69 4.14 -15.33
N MET A 91 -5.00 5.00 -14.57
CA MET A 91 -3.99 4.53 -13.62
C MET A 91 -4.64 3.68 -12.51
N LYS A 92 -5.79 4.11 -11.99
CA LYS A 92 -6.58 3.33 -11.02
C LYS A 92 -6.99 1.97 -11.60
N ALA A 93 -7.37 1.89 -12.87
CA ALA A 93 -7.71 0.63 -13.52
C ALA A 93 -6.51 -0.33 -13.62
N TYR A 94 -5.32 0.14 -14.03
CA TYR A 94 -4.11 -0.69 -14.06
C TYR A 94 -3.71 -1.20 -12.68
N ILE A 95 -3.77 -0.32 -11.66
CA ILE A 95 -3.49 -0.69 -10.28
C ILE A 95 -4.48 -1.74 -9.79
N SER A 96 -5.79 -1.51 -10.00
CA SER A 96 -6.84 -2.44 -9.58
C SER A 96 -6.65 -3.83 -10.21
N LYS A 97 -6.42 -3.88 -11.52
CA LYS A 97 -6.17 -5.15 -12.22
C LYS A 97 -4.92 -5.86 -11.71
N SER A 98 -3.84 -5.11 -11.47
CA SER A 98 -2.61 -5.66 -10.91
C SER A 98 -2.85 -6.27 -9.52
N LYS A 99 -3.57 -5.58 -8.64
CA LYS A 99 -3.93 -6.10 -7.31
C LYS A 99 -4.73 -7.40 -7.40
N THR A 100 -5.71 -7.47 -8.30
CA THR A 100 -6.47 -8.71 -8.54
C THR A 100 -5.58 -9.87 -8.98
N ILE A 101 -4.59 -9.63 -9.85
CA ILE A 101 -3.61 -10.67 -10.21
C ILE A 101 -2.83 -11.12 -8.97
N LEU A 102 -2.35 -10.19 -8.15
CA LEU A 102 -1.60 -10.53 -6.93
C LEU A 102 -2.44 -11.37 -5.96
N GLU A 103 -3.69 -10.96 -5.70
CA GLU A 103 -4.62 -11.68 -4.82
C GLU A 103 -4.94 -13.09 -5.33
N LYS A 104 -5.11 -13.25 -6.64
CA LYS A 104 -5.35 -14.56 -7.29
C LYS A 104 -4.20 -15.55 -7.08
N HIS A 105 -2.99 -15.05 -6.85
CA HIS A 105 -1.78 -15.86 -6.64
C HIS A 105 -1.32 -15.88 -5.18
N ASP A 106 -2.20 -15.55 -4.22
CA ASP A 106 -1.88 -15.50 -2.78
C ASP A 106 -0.68 -14.58 -2.48
N ILE A 107 -0.67 -13.41 -3.12
CA ILE A 107 0.30 -12.35 -2.88
C ILE A 107 -0.47 -11.15 -2.29
N ASP A 108 -0.16 -10.82 -1.04
CA ASP A 108 -0.69 -9.61 -0.41
C ASP A 108 -0.08 -8.38 -1.09
N TRP A 109 -0.91 -7.65 -1.86
CA TRP A 109 -0.45 -6.45 -2.55
C TRP A 109 -0.12 -5.29 -1.61
N TYR A 110 -0.62 -5.30 -0.37
CA TYR A 110 -0.45 -4.22 0.58
C TYR A 110 0.77 -4.41 1.46
N LYS A 111 0.89 -5.57 2.12
CA LYS A 111 1.93 -5.87 3.10
C LYS A 111 2.84 -7.03 2.69
N GLY A 112 2.56 -7.70 1.57
CA GLY A 112 3.40 -8.78 1.04
C GLY A 112 4.80 -8.27 0.70
N LYS A 113 5.82 -8.98 1.20
CA LYS A 113 7.23 -8.66 0.93
C LYS A 113 7.56 -8.70 -0.57
N GLU A 114 6.80 -9.48 -1.34
CA GLU A 114 6.95 -9.64 -2.79
C GLU A 114 6.61 -8.36 -3.56
N ASN A 115 5.72 -7.52 -3.02
CA ASN A 115 5.35 -6.25 -3.64
C ASN A 115 6.15 -5.06 -3.10
N LEU A 116 7.12 -5.29 -2.20
CA LEU A 116 7.91 -4.24 -1.56
C LEU A 116 9.38 -4.34 -1.96
N ILE A 117 9.97 -3.19 -2.32
CA ILE A 117 11.39 -3.11 -2.65
C ILE A 117 11.99 -1.78 -2.21
N TRP A 118 13.29 -1.75 -1.94
CA TRP A 118 14.03 -0.48 -1.86
C TRP A 118 14.14 0.15 -3.25
N ALA A 119 13.61 1.35 -3.41
CA ALA A 119 13.77 2.15 -4.62
C ALA A 119 13.79 3.65 -4.27
N PRO A 120 14.36 4.50 -5.14
CA PRO A 120 14.22 5.95 -5.01
C PRO A 120 12.74 6.36 -4.99
N ASN A 121 12.38 7.36 -4.18
CA ASN A 121 10.99 7.85 -4.08
C ASN A 121 10.55 8.64 -5.34
N LYS A 122 10.40 7.95 -6.47
CA LYS A 122 9.95 8.47 -7.77
C LYS A 122 9.30 7.36 -8.60
N GLY A 123 8.76 7.71 -9.78
CA GLY A 123 8.27 6.71 -10.74
C GLY A 123 6.80 6.29 -10.58
N HIS A 124 6.05 6.92 -9.67
CA HIS A 124 4.60 6.75 -9.49
C HIS A 124 3.78 7.39 -10.63
N THR A 125 3.95 6.89 -11.86
CA THR A 125 3.34 7.47 -13.06
C THR A 125 2.36 6.48 -13.70
N LYS A 126 1.42 7.01 -14.49
CA LYS A 126 0.47 6.17 -15.27
C LYS A 126 1.18 5.20 -16.23
N PRO A 127 2.21 5.61 -17.01
CA PRO A 127 2.98 4.67 -17.83
C PRO A 127 3.61 3.55 -17.02
N ASN A 128 4.18 3.84 -15.84
CA ASN A 128 4.83 2.82 -15.03
C ASN A 128 3.81 1.85 -14.41
N ALA A 129 2.64 2.34 -13.98
CA ALA A 129 1.54 1.49 -13.56
C ALA A 129 1.08 0.53 -14.68
N ARG A 130 1.02 1.01 -15.93
CA ARG A 130 0.70 0.20 -17.11
C ARG A 130 1.76 -0.88 -17.34
N LYS A 131 3.05 -0.52 -17.33
CA LYS A 131 4.17 -1.46 -17.53
C LYS A 131 4.16 -2.58 -16.49
N VAL A 132 3.91 -2.24 -15.22
CA VAL A 132 3.76 -3.23 -14.14
C VAL A 132 2.58 -4.15 -14.41
N TYR A 133 1.40 -3.59 -14.72
CA TYR A 133 0.22 -4.40 -15.06
C TYR A 133 0.49 -5.36 -16.22
N GLU A 134 1.05 -4.88 -17.34
CA GLU A 134 1.32 -5.73 -18.51
C GLU A 134 2.34 -6.84 -18.21
N ALA A 135 3.33 -6.58 -17.35
CA ALA A 135 4.27 -7.60 -16.91
C ALA A 135 3.58 -8.68 -16.07
N LEU A 136 2.68 -8.27 -15.16
CA LEU A 136 1.91 -9.20 -14.33
C LEU A 136 0.87 -9.97 -15.13
N GLU A 137 0.21 -9.34 -16.10
CA GLU A 137 -0.77 -9.99 -16.98
C GLU A 137 -0.12 -11.08 -17.83
N ARG A 138 1.08 -10.82 -18.37
CA ARG A 138 1.87 -11.84 -19.07
C ARG A 138 2.26 -13.01 -18.15
N ALA A 139 2.61 -12.72 -16.90
CA ALA A 139 2.98 -13.74 -15.91
C ALA A 139 1.76 -14.53 -15.39
N ASP A 140 0.59 -13.89 -15.25
CA ASP A 140 -0.66 -14.55 -14.89
C ASP A 140 -1.12 -15.51 -16.00
N ALA A 141 -0.87 -15.16 -17.27
CA ALA A 141 -1.25 -15.95 -18.45
C ALA A 141 -2.74 -16.37 -18.41
N GLY A 142 -3.63 -15.46 -18.01
CA GLY A 142 -5.06 -15.73 -17.84
C GLY A 142 -5.41 -16.58 -16.60
N GLY A 143 -4.46 -16.81 -15.70
CA GLY A 143 -4.61 -17.64 -14.49
C GLY A 143 -3.95 -19.00 -14.56
N LEU A 144 -3.27 -19.29 -15.66
CA LEU A 144 -2.53 -20.54 -15.84
C LEU A 144 -1.08 -20.41 -15.35
N GLY A 145 -0.58 -19.18 -15.21
CA GLY A 145 0.73 -18.92 -14.64
C GLY A 145 0.78 -19.26 -13.16
N THR A 146 1.98 -19.51 -12.66
CA THR A 146 2.23 -19.87 -11.26
C THR A 146 2.49 -18.62 -10.42
N ARG A 147 2.24 -18.72 -9.11
CA ARG A 147 2.67 -17.71 -8.13
C ARG A 147 4.15 -17.34 -8.30
N SER A 148 5.02 -18.31 -8.59
CA SER A 148 6.46 -18.06 -8.77
C SER A 148 6.75 -17.16 -9.98
N GLU A 149 6.00 -17.32 -11.08
CA GLU A 149 6.15 -16.47 -12.26
C GLU A 149 5.69 -15.04 -12.00
N VAL A 150 4.57 -14.87 -11.28
CA VAL A 150 4.09 -13.54 -10.87
C VAL A 150 5.07 -12.86 -9.91
N VAL A 151 5.62 -13.59 -8.95
CA VAL A 151 6.68 -13.07 -8.05
C VAL A 151 7.96 -12.73 -8.84
N SER A 152 8.32 -13.52 -9.84
CA SER A 152 9.47 -13.23 -10.70
C SER A 152 9.25 -11.94 -11.51
N ALA A 153 8.04 -11.75 -12.05
CA ALA A 153 7.66 -10.52 -12.73
C ALA A 153 7.70 -9.31 -11.78
N LEU A 154 7.15 -9.42 -10.57
CA LEU A 154 7.25 -8.38 -9.54
C LEU A 154 8.71 -8.03 -9.26
N ARG A 155 9.56 -9.02 -8.98
CA ARG A 155 11.00 -8.79 -8.72
C ARG A 155 11.69 -8.07 -9.86
N LYS A 156 11.42 -8.46 -11.12
CA LYS A 156 11.99 -7.81 -12.30
C LYS A 156 11.53 -6.34 -12.41
N MET A 157 10.23 -6.08 -12.24
CA MET A 157 9.69 -4.72 -12.27
C MET A 157 10.21 -3.87 -11.10
N GLY A 158 10.31 -4.46 -9.91
CA GLY A 158 10.90 -3.83 -8.73
C GLY A 158 12.35 -3.43 -8.97
N GLN A 159 13.15 -4.31 -9.58
CA GLN A 159 14.54 -4.01 -9.93
C GLN A 159 14.64 -2.82 -10.88
N HIS A 160 13.74 -2.72 -11.87
CA HIS A 160 13.68 -1.55 -12.76
C HIS A 160 13.33 -0.25 -12.03
N PHE A 161 12.52 -0.29 -10.97
CA PHE A 161 12.30 0.87 -10.10
C PHE A 161 13.55 1.20 -9.28
N ALA A 162 14.19 0.18 -8.70
CA ALA A 162 15.39 0.34 -7.87
C ALA A 162 16.57 0.94 -8.66
N ASP A 163 16.74 0.49 -9.91
CA ASP A 163 17.81 0.93 -10.80
C ASP A 163 17.45 2.19 -11.61
N GLU A 164 16.25 2.75 -11.39
CA GLU A 164 15.76 3.93 -12.12
C GLU A 164 15.65 3.71 -13.65
N THR A 165 15.50 2.46 -14.10
CA THR A 165 15.44 2.06 -15.51
C THR A 165 14.02 1.76 -16.02
N ILE A 166 13.00 1.84 -15.16
CA ILE A 166 11.60 1.58 -15.51
C ILE A 166 11.10 2.39 -16.72
N ASP A 167 11.57 3.64 -16.85
CA ASP A 167 11.18 4.53 -17.93
C ASP A 167 11.79 4.11 -19.28
N LEU A 168 12.86 3.29 -19.27
CA LEU A 168 13.52 2.75 -20.47
C LEU A 168 12.81 1.52 -21.05
N LEU A 169 11.90 0.90 -20.28
CA LEU A 169 11.08 -0.18 -20.80
C LEU A 169 10.14 0.34 -21.90
N PRO A 170 9.85 -0.48 -22.93
CA PRO A 170 8.91 -0.13 -23.98
C PRO A 170 7.49 0.13 -23.43
#